data_AF-A0A7V3JQ99-F1
#
_entry.id   AF-A0A7V3JQ99-F1
#
_cell.length_a   1.000
_cell.length_b   1.000
_cell.length_c   1.000
_cell.angle_alpha   90.00
_cell.angle_beta   90.00
_cell.angle_gamma   90.00
#
_symmetry.space_group_name_H-M   'P 1'
#
loop_
_entity.id
_entity.type
_entity.pdbx_description
1 polymer ?
#
loop_
_entity_poly.entity_id
_entity_poly.type
_entity_poly.pdbx_seq_one_letter_code
_entity_poly.pdbx_strand_id
1 'polypeptide(L)' 'MFHGPAWPTLAAINLVEGHLDHPAPKIEVWRGSLGTVPLAAEHRSILAVVIDDSLALSVPIWPRADVPTLADRIAAIARL' A
#
# COMPACT_ATOMS: atom_id res chain seq x y z
N MET A 1 -11.32 33.56 -10.42
CA MET A 1 -10.82 33.29 -9.06
C MET A 1 -11.88 32.42 -8.39
N PHE A 2 -11.64 31.13 -8.23
CA PHE A 2 -12.60 30.22 -7.61
C PHE A 2 -12.29 30.12 -6.11
N HIS A 3 -13.18 30.67 -5.28
CA HIS A 3 -13.20 30.39 -3.85
C HIS A 3 -14.11 29.19 -3.63
N GLY A 4 -13.53 27.98 -3.66
CA GLY A 4 -14.18 26.78 -3.13
C GLY A 4 -14.20 26.83 -1.60
N PRO A 5 -15.13 26.11 -0.95
CA PRO A 5 -15.19 26.07 0.51
C PRO A 5 -13.87 25.56 1.08
N ALA A 6 -13.39 26.18 2.15
CA ALA A 6 -12.25 25.70 2.90
C ALA A 6 -12.61 24.32 3.47
N TRP A 7 -12.05 23.27 2.89
CA TRP A 7 -12.11 21.95 3.47
C TRP A 7 -11.39 22.04 4.82
N PRO A 8 -11.98 21.59 5.95
CA PRO A 8 -11.23 21.45 7.18
C PRO A 8 -9.99 20.61 6.87
N THR A 9 -8.86 20.92 7.50
CA THR A 9 -7.56 20.25 7.33
C THR A 9 -7.66 18.78 7.75
N LEU A 10 -8.33 17.98 6.94
CA LEU A 10 -8.27 16.54 6.95
C LEU A 10 -6.88 16.18 6.42
N ALA A 11 -6.17 15.31 7.15
CA ALA A 11 -4.92 14.76 6.66
C ALA A 11 -5.20 14.08 5.31
N ALA A 12 -4.72 14.71 4.23
CA ALA A 12 -4.84 14.15 2.90
C ALA A 12 -3.76 13.07 2.72
N ILE A 13 -4.17 11.89 2.25
CA ILE A 13 -3.25 10.81 1.88
C ILE A 13 -3.07 10.87 0.36
N ASN A 14 -1.83 10.95 -0.10
CA ASN A 14 -1.51 10.79 -1.52
C ASN A 14 -1.15 9.33 -1.78
N LEU A 15 -1.97 8.63 -2.55
CA LEU A 15 -1.67 7.29 -3.03
C LEU A 15 -1.01 7.39 -4.39
N VAL A 16 0.14 6.72 -4.55
CA VAL A 16 0.91 6.68 -5.79
C VAL A 16 1.03 5.23 -6.23
N GLU A 17 0.64 4.95 -7.47
CA GLU A 17 0.87 3.65 -8.10
C GLU A 17 2.26 3.62 -8.72
N GLY A 18 3.06 2.61 -8.39
CA GLY A 18 4.44 2.49 -8.86
C GLY A 18 5.44 3.34 -8.07
N HIS A 19 6.45 3.89 -8.75
CA HIS A 19 7.53 4.70 -8.16
C HIS A 19 8.32 3.98 -7.05
N LEU A 20 8.85 2.79 -7.38
CA LEU A 20 9.58 1.93 -6.45
C LEU A 20 10.81 2.57 -5.80
N ASP A 21 11.42 3.57 -6.46
CA ASP A 21 12.61 4.26 -5.94
C ASP A 21 12.29 5.46 -5.02
N HIS A 22 11.01 5.78 -4.79
CA HIS A 22 10.61 6.88 -3.91
C HIS A 22 10.85 6.53 -2.42
N PRO A 23 11.24 7.46 -1.53
CA PRO A 23 11.46 7.16 -0.11
C PRO A 23 10.19 6.89 0.71
N ALA A 24 9.00 7.19 0.18
CA ALA A 24 7.74 6.98 0.89
C ALA A 24 7.50 5.49 1.23
N PRO A 25 6.69 5.20 2.28
CA PRO A 25 6.23 3.85 2.58
C PRO A 25 5.53 3.19 1.39
N LYS A 26 5.71 1.88 1.23
CA LYS A 26 5.13 1.13 0.10
C LYS A 26 4.37 -0.09 0.59
N ILE A 27 3.32 -0.41 -0.14
CA ILE A 27 2.59 -1.67 -0.05
C ILE A 27 2.60 -2.25 -1.45
N GLU A 28 2.92 -3.52 -1.57
CA GLU A 28 2.89 -4.21 -2.85
C GLU A 28 1.54 -4.92 -3.03
N VAL A 29 1.00 -4.88 -4.24
CA VAL A 29 -0.11 -5.76 -4.64
C VAL A 29 0.47 -6.77 -5.62
N TRP A 30 0.45 -8.06 -5.27
CA TRP A 30 1.07 -9.12 -6.09
C TRP A 30 0.13 -10.31 -6.26
N ARG A 31 0.29 -11.06 -7.35
CA ARG A 31 -0.42 -12.32 -7.61
C ARG A 31 0.49 -13.36 -8.26
N GLY A 32 0.32 -14.64 -7.92
CA GLY A 32 1.15 -15.73 -8.43
C GLY A 32 1.02 -15.94 -9.94
N SER A 33 -0.14 -15.63 -10.51
CA SER A 33 -0.37 -15.73 -11.96
C SER A 33 0.48 -14.78 -12.80
N LEU A 34 1.20 -13.82 -12.19
CA LEU A 34 2.16 -12.97 -12.88
C LEU A 34 3.47 -13.72 -13.24
N GLY A 35 3.75 -14.85 -12.58
CA GLY A 35 4.95 -15.65 -12.82
C GLY A 35 6.25 -15.02 -12.32
N THR A 36 6.18 -13.92 -11.57
CA THR A 36 7.33 -13.24 -10.94
C THR A 36 7.31 -13.44 -9.44
N VAL A 37 8.45 -13.26 -8.76
CA VAL A 37 8.47 -13.15 -7.29
C VAL A 37 7.92 -11.79 -6.85
N PRO A 38 7.31 -11.67 -5.65
CA PRO A 38 6.97 -10.38 -5.09
C PRO A 38 8.24 -9.55 -4.84
N LEU A 39 8.16 -8.26 -5.13
CA LEU A 39 9.22 -7.30 -4.85
C LEU A 39 9.56 -7.25 -3.36
N ALA A 40 8.61 -7.51 -2.47
CA ALA A 40 8.84 -7.54 -1.02
C ALA A 40 9.88 -8.59 -0.57
N ALA A 41 10.18 -9.59 -1.41
CA ALA A 41 11.27 -10.53 -1.14
C ALA A 41 12.65 -9.86 -1.13
N GLU A 42 12.81 -8.76 -1.86
CA GLU A 42 14.10 -8.09 -2.10
C GLU A 42 14.09 -6.61 -1.67
N HIS A 43 12.93 -5.93 -1.77
CA HIS A 43 12.75 -4.51 -1.49
C HIS A 43 12.27 -4.26 -0.06
N ARG A 44 13.22 -4.00 0.83
CA ARG A 44 12.97 -3.76 2.27
C ARG A 44 12.08 -2.55 2.59
N SER A 45 11.83 -1.65 1.63
CA SER A 45 10.94 -0.50 1.84
C SER A 45 9.45 -0.84 1.67
N ILE A 46 9.13 -2.05 1.22
CA ILE A 46 7.77 -2.57 1.17
C ILE A 46 7.40 -3.07 2.57
N LEU A 47 6.33 -2.52 3.14
CA LEU A 47 5.92 -2.77 4.52
C LEU A 47 4.86 -3.86 4.64
N ALA A 48 4.16 -4.18 3.56
CA ALA A 48 3.16 -5.24 3.50
C ALA A 48 2.90 -5.64 2.05
N VAL A 49 2.34 -6.84 1.85
CA VAL A 49 1.89 -7.31 0.53
C VAL A 49 0.41 -7.70 0.57
N VAL A 50 -0.35 -7.22 -0.40
CA VAL A 50 -1.74 -7.59 -0.64
C VAL A 50 -1.79 -8.73 -1.67
N ILE A 51 -2.05 -9.95 -1.21
CA ILE A 51 -2.09 -11.17 -2.04
C ILE A 51 -3.21 -12.10 -1.54
N ASP A 52 -3.74 -12.93 -2.42
CA ASP A 52 -4.62 -14.05 -2.02
C ASP A 52 -3.93 -15.41 -2.19
N ASP A 53 -2.76 -15.42 -2.82
CA ASP A 53 -1.94 -16.59 -3.07
C ASP A 53 -1.25 -17.06 -1.77
N SER A 54 -1.10 -18.37 -1.57
CA SER A 54 -0.39 -18.92 -0.41
C SER A 54 1.12 -18.77 -0.59
N LEU A 55 1.72 -17.76 0.03
CA LEU A 55 3.16 -17.50 0.01
C LEU A 55 3.65 -17.06 1.39
N ALA A 56 4.85 -17.49 1.79
CA ALA A 56 5.49 -17.02 3.02
C ALA A 56 6.40 -15.82 2.71
N LEU A 57 6.16 -14.70 3.39
CA LEU A 57 6.96 -13.47 3.31
C LEU A 57 7.33 -13.00 4.71
N SER A 58 8.42 -12.23 4.82
CA SER A 58 8.87 -11.63 6.08
C SER A 58 8.05 -10.40 6.50
N VAL A 59 7.21 -9.88 5.60
CA VAL A 59 6.31 -8.75 5.83
C VAL A 59 4.86 -9.22 5.98
N PRO A 60 4.00 -8.45 6.65
CA PRO A 60 2.57 -8.74 6.73
C PRO A 60 1.93 -9.02 5.37
N ILE A 61 1.07 -10.05 5.34
CA ILE A 61 0.27 -10.42 4.18
C ILE A 61 -1.18 -10.08 4.45
N TRP A 62 -1.81 -9.35 3.51
CA TRP A 62 -3.19 -8.92 3.61
C TRP A 62 -4.03 -9.48 2.45
N PRO A 63 -5.24 -10.03 2.70
CA PRO A 63 -6.11 -10.51 1.64
C PRO A 63 -6.72 -9.33 0.87
N ARG A 64 -7.03 -9.54 -0.42
CA ARG A 64 -7.64 -8.50 -1.28
C ARG A 64 -9.09 -8.22 -0.93
N ALA A 65 -9.77 -9.19 -0.32
CA ALA A 65 -11.22 -9.17 -0.14
C ALA A 65 -11.72 -8.12 0.88
N ASP A 66 -10.89 -7.69 1.83
CA ASP A 66 -11.29 -6.79 2.91
C ASP A 66 -10.76 -5.36 2.71
N VAL A 67 -11.37 -4.67 1.74
CA VAL A 67 -11.01 -3.29 1.36
C VAL A 67 -11.14 -2.31 2.53
N PRO A 68 -12.18 -2.33 3.39
CA PRO A 68 -12.25 -1.45 4.55
C PRO A 68 -11.06 -1.63 5.50
N THR A 69 -10.72 -2.86 5.86
CA THR A 69 -9.56 -3.13 6.73
C THR A 69 -8.24 -2.73 6.05
N LEU A 70 -8.11 -2.92 4.73
CA LEU A 70 -6.95 -2.44 3.99
C LEU A 70 -6.82 -0.92 4.07
N ALA A 71 -7.92 -0.18 3.92
CA ALA A 71 -7.93 1.27 4.02
C ALA A 71 -7.47 1.76 5.41
N ASP A 72 -7.95 1.11 6.48
CA ASP A 72 -7.54 1.44 7.85
C ASP A 72 -6.03 1.20 8.07
N ARG A 73 -5.51 0.08 7.54
CA ARG A 73 -4.07 -0.24 7.60
C ARG A 73 -3.21 0.75 6.81
N ILE A 74 -3.65 1.13 5.61
CA ILE A 74 -2.97 2.14 4.77
C ILE A 74 -2.96 3.49 5.49
N ALA A 75 -4.09 3.90 6.06
CA ALA A 75 -4.20 5.14 6.81
C ALA A 75 -3.31 5.16 8.06
N ALA A 76 -3.14 4.02 8.74
CA ALA A 76 -2.21 3.89 9.85
C ALA A 76 -0.74 4.04 9.40
N ILE A 77 -0.35 3.44 8.27
CA ILE A 77 1.00 3.58 7.70
C ILE A 77 1.29 5.02 7.30
N ALA A 78 0.33 5.71 6.68
CA ALA A 78 0.51 7.10 6.23
C ALA A 78 0.65 8.12 7.37
N ARG A 79 0.45 7.71 8.64
CA ARG A 79 0.62 8.54 9.84
C ARG A 79 1.97 8.31 10.54
N LEU A 80 2.77 7.34 10.09
CA LEU A 80 4.15 7.10 10.57
C LEU A 80 5.13 8.11 9.98
#